data_AF-A0A7J0GUQ5-F1
#
_entry.id   AF-A0A7J0GUQ5-F1
#
_cell.length_a   1.000
_cell.length_b   1.000
_cell.length_c   1.000
_cell.angle_alpha   90.00
_cell.angle_beta   90.00
_cell.angle_gamma   90.00
#
_symmetry.space_group_name_H-M   'P 1'
#
loop_
_entity.id
_entity.type
_entity.pdbx_description
1 polymer ?
#
loop_
_entity_poly.entity_id
_entity_poly.type
_entity_poly.pdbx_seq_one_letter_code
_entity_poly.pdbx_strand_id
1 'polypeptide(L)'
;MEMITSALKSQFIKIVVILACTFLVIPAADAVDALKTCACLLKECRFELAKCIANPSCAANVACLQTCNNRPDETECQIKCGDLFENSVVDEFNECAVSRKKCVPQKSDVGDFPVPDPTLIVRNFSIKDFSGKWFITSGLNPTFDTFDCQLHEFHTESNKLVGNISWRIGTPDGGFITRSTVQRFVQDPNHPGILYNHDNEYLHYQDDWYILSSKIENKPDDYIFVYYRGRNDAWDGYGGAVVYTRSAVLPLSIVPELEKAAQSVGRNFNEFIRTNNTCGPEPPLVERLEKTVEEGEKTIIREVEEIEEGELRRDEEYFLKELSKEEMDLLSELKMEANEVEKLFGRALPLRKLR
;
A
#
# COMPACT_ATOMS: atom_id res chain seq x y z
N MET A 1 -18.97 -39.52 -28.83
CA MET A 1 -17.67 -38.91 -28.46
C MET A 1 -17.84 -37.50 -27.89
N GLU A 2 -18.77 -36.68 -28.39
CA GLU A 2 -19.04 -35.32 -27.87
C GLU A 2 -19.68 -35.25 -26.46
N MET A 3 -20.47 -36.25 -26.07
CA MET A 3 -21.10 -36.29 -24.74
C MET A 3 -20.11 -36.49 -23.59
N ILE A 4 -19.01 -37.21 -23.85
CA ILE A 4 -17.99 -37.53 -22.84
C ILE A 4 -17.10 -36.30 -22.58
N THR A 5 -16.80 -35.52 -23.62
CA THR A 5 -16.04 -34.26 -23.53
C THR A 5 -16.79 -33.14 -22.80
N SER A 6 -18.13 -33.10 -22.91
CA SER A 6 -18.97 -32.15 -22.17
C SER A 6 -19.04 -32.47 -20.67
N ALA A 7 -19.19 -33.76 -20.32
CA ALA A 7 -19.22 -34.21 -18.92
C ALA A 7 -17.86 -34.02 -18.22
N LEU A 8 -16.74 -34.29 -18.91
CA LEU A 8 -15.39 -34.06 -18.41
C LEU A 8 -15.10 -32.56 -18.23
N LYS A 9 -15.52 -31.68 -19.16
CA LYS A 9 -15.41 -30.22 -18.99
C LYS A 9 -16.24 -29.71 -17.80
N SER A 10 -17.46 -30.22 -17.62
CA SER A 10 -18.32 -29.85 -16.49
C SER A 10 -17.76 -30.32 -15.14
N GLN A 11 -17.15 -31.50 -15.09
CA GLN A 11 -16.47 -32.00 -13.89
C GLN A 11 -15.16 -31.27 -13.61
N PHE A 12 -14.35 -30.94 -14.62
CA PHE A 12 -13.14 -30.12 -14.44
C PHE A 12 -13.47 -28.70 -13.96
N ILE A 13 -14.52 -28.07 -14.46
CA ILE A 13 -14.95 -26.73 -13.97
C ILE A 13 -15.40 -26.81 -12.52
N LYS A 14 -16.13 -27.87 -12.12
CA LYS A 14 -16.52 -28.07 -10.71
C LYS A 14 -15.32 -28.34 -9.81
N ILE A 15 -14.32 -29.10 -10.27
CA ILE A 15 -13.12 -29.41 -9.51
C ILE A 15 -12.21 -28.18 -9.37
N VAL A 16 -12.08 -27.34 -10.40
CA VAL A 16 -11.30 -26.09 -10.33
C VAL A 16 -11.97 -25.06 -9.42
N VAL A 17 -13.31 -24.95 -9.45
CA VAL A 17 -14.07 -24.08 -8.52
C VAL A 17 -13.98 -24.56 -7.08
N ILE A 18 -13.92 -25.88 -6.84
CA ILE A 18 -13.77 -26.45 -5.49
C ILE A 18 -12.32 -26.37 -4.99
N LEU A 19 -11.31 -26.61 -5.85
CA LEU A 19 -9.89 -26.54 -5.45
C LEU A 19 -9.40 -25.12 -5.20
N ALA A 20 -9.97 -24.12 -5.87
CA ALA A 20 -9.72 -22.71 -5.57
C ALA A 20 -10.16 -22.31 -4.14
N CYS A 21 -11.00 -23.13 -3.47
CA CYS A 21 -11.48 -22.87 -2.12
C CYS A 21 -10.83 -23.73 -1.03
N THR A 22 -10.01 -24.75 -1.35
CA THR A 22 -9.56 -25.75 -0.35
C THR A 22 -8.09 -25.71 0.04
N PHE A 23 -7.25 -24.86 -0.58
CA PHE A 23 -5.84 -24.68 -0.15
C PHE A 23 -5.68 -23.48 0.79
N LEU A 24 -6.42 -23.53 1.89
CA LEU A 24 -6.47 -22.49 2.90
C LEU A 24 -6.07 -23.09 4.24
N VAL A 25 -4.79 -22.96 4.61
CA VAL A 25 -4.40 -23.03 6.02
C VAL A 25 -4.74 -21.66 6.61
N ILE A 26 -6.02 -21.46 6.95
CA ILE A 26 -6.51 -20.22 7.57
C ILE A 26 -6.74 -20.48 9.08
N PRO A 27 -6.29 -19.59 9.98
CA PRO A 27 -6.72 -19.59 11.37
C PRO A 27 -8.25 -19.42 11.50
N ALA A 28 -8.89 -20.22 12.34
CA ALA A 28 -10.34 -20.49 12.29
C ALA A 28 -11.30 -19.28 12.43
N ALA A 29 -10.85 -18.12 12.92
CA ALA A 29 -11.70 -16.93 13.07
C ALA A 29 -11.89 -16.18 11.73
N ASP A 30 -10.81 -16.01 10.96
CA ASP A 30 -10.82 -15.25 9.70
C ASP A 30 -11.36 -16.08 8.51
N ALA A 31 -11.33 -17.41 8.63
CA ALA A 31 -11.91 -18.33 7.65
C ALA A 31 -13.43 -18.17 7.51
N VAL A 32 -14.12 -17.84 8.61
CA VAL A 32 -15.59 -17.74 8.65
C VAL A 32 -16.08 -16.50 7.91
N ASP A 33 -15.39 -15.37 8.07
CA ASP A 33 -15.72 -14.13 7.37
C ASP A 33 -15.38 -14.18 5.88
N ALA A 34 -14.27 -14.83 5.51
CA ALA A 34 -13.95 -15.11 4.11
C ALA A 34 -15.02 -16.00 3.45
N LEU A 35 -15.46 -17.09 4.11
CA LEU A 35 -16.50 -17.98 3.61
C LEU A 35 -17.86 -17.28 3.47
N LYS A 36 -18.22 -16.43 4.43
CA LYS A 36 -19.46 -15.63 4.40
C LYS A 36 -19.44 -14.62 3.27
N THR A 37 -18.32 -13.94 3.06
CA THR A 37 -18.10 -13.00 1.96
C THR A 37 -18.25 -13.73 0.63
N CYS A 38 -17.53 -14.83 0.42
CA CYS A 38 -17.63 -15.66 -0.79
C CYS A 38 -19.05 -16.16 -1.06
N ALA A 39 -19.75 -16.67 -0.03
CA ALA A 39 -21.13 -17.13 -0.18
C ALA A 39 -22.10 -16.00 -0.56
N CYS A 40 -21.92 -14.81 0.02
CA CYS A 40 -22.70 -13.63 -0.34
C CYS A 40 -22.43 -13.20 -1.79
N LEU A 41 -21.16 -13.08 -2.19
CA LEU A 41 -20.79 -12.66 -3.55
C LEU A 41 -21.37 -13.62 -4.62
N LEU A 42 -21.24 -14.93 -4.40
CA LEU A 42 -21.78 -15.96 -5.29
C LEU A 42 -23.32 -15.97 -5.37
N LYS A 43 -24.00 -15.45 -4.35
CA LYS A 43 -25.46 -15.42 -4.28
C LYS A 43 -26.04 -14.11 -4.79
N GLU A 44 -25.52 -12.99 -4.30
CA GLU A 44 -26.10 -11.65 -4.44
C GLU A 44 -25.43 -10.82 -5.54
N CYS A 45 -24.17 -11.11 -5.88
CA CYS A 45 -23.36 -10.38 -6.88
C CYS A 45 -22.84 -11.28 -8.00
N ARG A 46 -23.51 -12.39 -8.27
CA ARG A 46 -23.04 -13.42 -9.21
C ARG A 46 -22.88 -12.94 -10.65
N PHE A 47 -23.69 -11.97 -11.07
CA PHE A 47 -23.65 -11.47 -12.45
C PHE A 47 -22.46 -10.54 -12.63
N GLU A 48 -22.26 -9.63 -11.70
CA GLU A 48 -21.12 -8.71 -11.63
C GLU A 48 -19.82 -9.49 -11.43
N LEU A 49 -19.83 -10.51 -10.57
CA LEU A 49 -18.69 -11.43 -10.40
C LEU A 49 -18.36 -12.17 -11.70
N ALA A 50 -19.36 -12.72 -12.40
CA ALA A 50 -19.13 -13.40 -13.67
C ALA A 50 -18.57 -12.42 -14.73
N LYS A 51 -19.08 -11.19 -14.78
CA LYS A 51 -18.57 -10.12 -15.64
C LYS A 51 -17.12 -9.76 -15.30
N CYS A 52 -16.80 -9.67 -14.00
CA CYS A 52 -15.48 -9.40 -13.50
C CYS A 52 -14.48 -10.51 -13.89
N ILE A 53 -14.82 -11.78 -13.66
CA ILE A 53 -13.95 -12.91 -14.03
C ILE A 53 -13.74 -13.00 -15.55
N ALA A 54 -14.71 -12.56 -16.36
CA ALA A 54 -14.58 -12.49 -17.81
C ALA A 54 -13.74 -11.29 -18.30
N ASN A 55 -13.48 -10.29 -17.46
CA ASN A 55 -12.65 -9.15 -17.77
C ASN A 55 -11.21 -9.37 -17.24
N PRO A 56 -10.16 -9.34 -18.08
CA PRO A 56 -8.80 -9.65 -17.64
C PRO A 56 -8.28 -8.79 -16.49
N SER A 57 -8.59 -7.50 -16.49
CA SER A 57 -8.13 -6.57 -15.45
C SER A 57 -8.90 -6.77 -14.14
N CYS A 58 -10.22 -7.03 -14.20
CA CYS A 58 -10.99 -7.34 -13.01
C CYS A 58 -10.64 -8.73 -12.43
N ALA A 59 -10.41 -9.73 -13.28
CA ALA A 59 -9.90 -11.03 -12.87
C ALA A 59 -8.51 -10.92 -12.20
N ALA A 60 -7.62 -10.09 -12.74
CA ALA A 60 -6.32 -9.79 -12.13
C ALA A 60 -6.47 -9.06 -10.79
N ASN A 61 -7.42 -8.12 -10.67
CA ASN A 61 -7.75 -7.49 -9.39
C ASN A 61 -8.17 -8.53 -8.34
N VAL A 62 -9.14 -9.39 -8.68
CA VAL A 62 -9.61 -10.45 -7.78
C VAL A 62 -8.45 -11.37 -7.37
N ALA A 63 -7.61 -11.78 -8.32
CA ALA A 63 -6.44 -12.60 -8.03
C ALA A 63 -5.43 -11.89 -7.11
N CYS A 64 -5.17 -10.61 -7.33
CA CYS A 64 -4.31 -9.77 -6.49
C CYS A 64 -4.84 -9.70 -5.06
N LEU A 65 -6.13 -9.39 -4.88
CA LEU A 65 -6.79 -9.34 -3.58
C LEU A 65 -6.67 -10.66 -2.81
N GLN A 66 -6.74 -11.81 -3.48
CA GLN A 66 -6.55 -13.10 -2.82
C GLN A 66 -5.15 -13.27 -2.21
N THR A 67 -4.12 -12.64 -2.80
CA THR A 67 -2.76 -12.68 -2.25
C THR A 67 -2.58 -11.77 -1.03
N CYS A 68 -3.54 -10.88 -0.78
CA CYS A 68 -3.49 -9.95 0.35
C CYS A 68 -3.98 -10.56 1.67
N ASN A 69 -4.81 -11.59 1.60
CA ASN A 69 -5.48 -12.17 2.76
C ASN A 69 -4.48 -12.70 3.81
N ASN A 70 -4.71 -12.37 5.08
CA ASN A 70 -3.88 -12.74 6.24
C ASN A 70 -2.47 -12.12 6.25
N ARG A 71 -2.21 -11.11 5.41
CA ARG A 71 -0.96 -10.36 5.50
C ARG A 71 -1.05 -9.32 6.63
N PRO A 72 0.09 -8.97 7.28
CA PRO A 72 0.11 -7.89 8.26
C PRO A 72 -0.29 -6.54 7.65
N ASP A 73 -0.05 -6.35 6.36
CA ASP A 73 -0.39 -5.16 5.57
C ASP A 73 -1.62 -5.37 4.68
N GLU A 74 -2.54 -6.29 5.04
CA GLU A 74 -3.67 -6.71 4.18
C GLU A 74 -4.47 -5.54 3.61
N THR A 75 -4.84 -4.53 4.42
CA THR A 75 -5.60 -3.36 3.94
C THR A 75 -4.83 -2.57 2.89
N GLU A 76 -3.54 -2.31 3.12
CA GLU A 76 -2.71 -1.56 2.18
C GLU A 76 -2.48 -2.36 0.88
N CYS A 77 -2.27 -3.67 1.00
CA CYS A 77 -2.19 -4.58 -0.14
C CYS A 77 -3.47 -4.54 -0.99
N GLN A 78 -4.65 -4.60 -0.36
CA GLN A 78 -5.94 -4.61 -1.05
C GLN A 78 -6.18 -3.29 -1.79
N ILE A 79 -5.85 -2.15 -1.18
CA ILE A 79 -5.98 -0.84 -1.81
C ILE A 79 -5.06 -0.74 -3.03
N LYS A 80 -3.80 -1.17 -2.91
CA LYS A 80 -2.86 -1.21 -4.03
C LYS A 80 -3.36 -2.06 -5.20
N CYS A 81 -3.98 -3.22 -4.93
CA CYS A 81 -4.62 -4.02 -5.99
C CYS A 81 -5.74 -3.24 -6.69
N GLY A 82 -6.61 -2.57 -5.93
CA GLY A 82 -7.70 -1.75 -6.46
C GLY A 82 -7.18 -0.64 -7.38
N ASP A 83 -6.14 0.08 -6.95
CA ASP A 83 -5.49 1.15 -7.71
C ASP A 83 -4.91 0.66 -9.05
N LEU A 84 -4.19 -0.46 -9.01
CA LEU A 84 -3.47 -1.02 -10.17
C LEU A 84 -4.42 -1.50 -11.27
N PHE A 85 -5.57 -2.06 -10.87
CA PHE A 85 -6.50 -2.74 -11.78
C PHE A 85 -7.83 -2.00 -11.95
N GLU A 86 -7.94 -0.76 -11.47
CA GLU A 86 -9.17 0.05 -11.58
C GLU A 86 -9.66 0.11 -13.03
N ASN A 87 -10.95 -0.16 -13.19
CA ASN A 87 -11.74 0.09 -14.38
C ASN A 87 -13.25 0.00 -14.05
N SER A 88 -14.10 0.43 -14.98
CA SER A 88 -15.57 0.40 -14.80
C SER A 88 -16.20 -0.97 -14.46
N VAL A 89 -15.58 -2.10 -14.85
CA VAL A 89 -16.07 -3.44 -14.50
C VAL A 89 -15.71 -3.79 -13.05
N VAL A 90 -14.54 -3.37 -12.59
CA VAL A 90 -14.15 -3.44 -11.17
C VAL A 90 -15.10 -2.60 -10.34
N ASP A 91 -15.43 -1.39 -10.80
CA ASP A 91 -16.36 -0.50 -10.09
C ASP A 91 -17.75 -1.10 -9.93
N GLU A 92 -18.33 -1.66 -11.00
CA GLU A 92 -19.64 -2.33 -10.93
C GLU A 92 -19.63 -3.53 -9.98
N PHE A 93 -18.54 -4.29 -9.98
CA PHE A 93 -18.36 -5.40 -9.04
C PHE A 93 -18.26 -4.91 -7.59
N ASN A 94 -17.45 -3.87 -7.34
CA ASN A 94 -17.28 -3.26 -6.02
C ASN A 94 -18.57 -2.61 -5.52
N GLU A 95 -19.32 -1.91 -6.39
CA GLU A 95 -20.61 -1.32 -6.05
C GLU A 95 -21.58 -2.41 -5.57
N CYS A 96 -21.62 -3.58 -6.24
CA CYS A 96 -22.41 -4.70 -5.75
C CYS A 96 -21.89 -5.23 -4.41
N ALA A 97 -20.60 -5.58 -4.36
CA ALA A 97 -19.97 -6.29 -3.26
C ALA A 97 -19.92 -5.50 -1.96
N VAL A 98 -19.59 -4.21 -2.05
CA VAL A 98 -19.32 -3.33 -0.91
C VAL A 98 -20.54 -2.48 -0.58
N SER A 99 -21.06 -1.75 -1.57
CA SER A 99 -22.10 -0.74 -1.32
C SER A 99 -23.51 -1.34 -1.25
N ARG A 100 -23.93 -2.05 -2.30
CA ARG A 100 -25.33 -2.44 -2.52
C ARG A 100 -25.74 -3.69 -1.75
N LYS A 101 -24.91 -4.73 -1.78
CA LYS A 101 -25.19 -6.02 -1.13
C LYS A 101 -24.43 -6.21 0.18
N LYS A 102 -23.42 -5.38 0.44
CA LYS A 102 -22.62 -5.41 1.69
C LYS A 102 -22.11 -6.81 2.01
N CYS A 103 -21.65 -7.50 0.97
CA CYS A 103 -21.03 -8.81 1.08
C CYS A 103 -19.66 -8.72 1.74
N VAL A 104 -18.94 -7.62 1.50
CA VAL A 104 -17.70 -7.27 2.20
C VAL A 104 -18.09 -6.40 3.40
N PRO A 105 -17.71 -6.78 4.64
CA PRO A 105 -17.99 -5.95 5.80
C PRO A 105 -17.17 -4.66 5.77
N GLN A 106 -17.77 -3.57 6.23
CA GLN A 106 -17.05 -2.31 6.42
C GLN A 106 -16.04 -2.46 7.55
N LYS A 107 -14.80 -2.03 7.33
CA LYS A 107 -13.80 -1.91 8.39
C LYS A 107 -14.21 -0.78 9.33
N SER A 108 -14.30 -1.08 10.62
CA SER A 108 -14.69 -0.10 11.64
C SER A 108 -13.56 0.89 11.96
N ASP A 109 -13.94 2.08 12.44
CA ASP A 109 -13.00 3.04 12.98
C ASP A 109 -12.38 2.52 14.28
N VAL A 110 -11.06 2.40 14.30
CA VAL A 110 -10.27 2.01 15.47
C VAL A 110 -9.78 3.22 16.28
N GLY A 111 -10.12 4.44 15.85
CA GLY A 111 -9.77 5.68 16.52
C GLY A 111 -8.37 6.18 16.18
N ASP A 112 -7.73 5.63 15.14
CA ASP A 112 -6.37 6.02 14.74
C ASP A 112 -6.34 7.50 14.37
N PHE A 113 -7.32 7.99 13.60
CA PHE A 113 -7.41 9.37 13.14
C PHE A 113 -8.61 10.09 13.76
N PRO A 114 -8.55 10.53 15.04
CA PRO A 114 -9.66 11.25 15.67
C PRO A 114 -9.88 12.63 15.03
N VAL A 115 -11.08 13.19 15.19
CA VAL A 115 -11.34 14.58 14.80
C VAL A 115 -10.51 15.51 15.70
N PRO A 116 -9.69 16.42 15.15
CA PRO A 116 -8.89 17.34 15.95
C PRO A 116 -9.75 18.29 16.78
N ASP A 117 -9.26 18.70 17.94
CA ASP A 117 -9.90 19.78 18.71
C ASP A 117 -9.94 21.07 17.86
N PRO A 118 -11.10 21.75 17.73
CA PRO A 118 -11.22 22.96 16.91
C PRO A 118 -10.23 24.09 17.27
N THR A 119 -9.70 24.10 18.50
CA THR A 119 -8.71 25.09 18.93
C THR A 119 -7.33 24.89 18.29
N LEU A 120 -7.05 23.70 17.74
CA LEU A 120 -5.82 23.34 17.04
C LEU A 120 -5.87 23.66 15.54
N ILE A 121 -7.06 23.96 15.02
CA ILE A 121 -7.30 24.26 13.61
C ILE A 121 -7.06 25.75 13.37
N VAL A 122 -6.54 26.11 12.20
CA VAL A 122 -6.40 27.53 11.82
C VAL A 122 -7.75 28.25 11.90
N ARG A 123 -7.77 29.39 12.61
CA ARG A 123 -9.02 30.14 12.84
C ARG A 123 -9.45 30.96 11.63
N ASN A 124 -8.47 31.48 10.88
CA ASN A 124 -8.68 32.27 9.69
C ASN A 124 -8.07 31.53 8.51
N PHE A 125 -8.90 31.14 7.55
CA PHE A 125 -8.47 30.48 6.33
C PHE A 125 -9.40 30.84 5.18
N SER A 126 -8.83 31.11 4.02
CA SER A 126 -9.56 31.43 2.81
C SER A 126 -9.34 30.31 1.81
N ILE A 127 -10.41 29.65 1.35
CA ILE A 127 -10.30 28.63 0.29
C ILE A 127 -9.74 29.17 -1.02
N LYS A 128 -9.72 30.50 -1.22
CA LYS A 128 -9.07 31.12 -2.38
C LYS A 128 -7.55 30.95 -2.33
N ASP A 129 -6.97 30.74 -1.16
CA ASP A 129 -5.52 30.58 -0.99
C ASP A 129 -5.02 29.27 -1.62
N PHE A 130 -5.91 28.27 -1.74
CA PHE A 130 -5.63 27.06 -2.51
C PHE A 130 -5.54 27.30 -4.02
N SER A 131 -6.00 28.43 -4.57
CA SER A 131 -6.09 28.59 -6.03
C SER A 131 -4.74 28.38 -6.73
N GLY A 132 -4.77 27.67 -7.86
CA GLY A 132 -3.61 27.32 -8.67
C GLY A 132 -2.99 25.98 -8.29
N LYS A 133 -1.71 25.83 -8.65
CA LYS A 133 -0.97 24.57 -8.53
C LYS A 133 -0.36 24.38 -7.15
N TRP A 134 -0.44 23.16 -6.65
CA TRP A 134 0.15 22.71 -5.40
C TRP A 134 0.71 21.31 -5.55
N PHE A 135 1.76 21.03 -4.80
CA PHE A 135 2.35 19.69 -4.70
C PHE A 135 2.12 19.15 -3.30
N ILE A 136 1.67 17.89 -3.17
CA ILE A 136 1.90 17.17 -1.92
C ILE A 136 3.40 16.83 -1.88
N THR A 137 4.13 17.37 -0.92
CA THR A 137 5.58 17.13 -0.75
C THR A 137 5.92 16.29 0.47
N SER A 138 4.93 16.04 1.32
CA SER A 138 5.05 15.12 2.44
C SER A 138 3.69 14.55 2.83
N GLY A 139 3.66 13.27 3.16
CA GLY A 139 2.45 12.54 3.53
C GLY A 139 2.66 11.64 4.74
N LEU A 140 1.64 11.46 5.57
CA LEU A 140 1.68 10.59 6.75
C LEU A 140 1.27 9.16 6.41
N ASN A 141 0.21 8.99 5.63
CA ASN A 141 -0.33 7.68 5.31
C ASN A 141 0.29 7.16 3.99
N PRO A 142 1.18 6.15 4.01
CA PRO A 142 1.83 5.65 2.80
C PRO A 142 0.87 5.10 1.74
N THR A 143 -0.33 4.71 2.15
CA THR A 143 -1.33 4.15 1.23
C THR A 143 -1.96 5.22 0.33
N PHE A 144 -2.14 6.44 0.85
CA PHE A 144 -2.90 7.49 0.16
C PHE A 144 -2.10 8.77 -0.12
N ASP A 145 -1.04 9.01 0.65
CA ASP A 145 -0.40 10.34 0.73
C ASP A 145 0.95 10.39 0.01
N THR A 146 1.50 9.24 -0.43
CA THR A 146 2.92 9.13 -0.79
C THR A 146 3.16 8.67 -2.22
N PHE A 147 2.19 8.86 -3.10
CA PHE A 147 2.36 8.60 -4.53
C PHE A 147 3.40 9.55 -5.15
N ASP A 148 3.97 9.12 -6.29
CA ASP A 148 4.85 9.98 -7.08
C ASP A 148 4.05 11.02 -7.86
N CYS A 149 4.69 12.16 -8.15
CA CYS A 149 4.13 13.28 -8.91
C CYS A 149 2.71 13.68 -8.47
N GLN A 150 2.60 14.27 -7.28
CA GLN A 150 1.35 14.73 -6.68
C GLN A 150 1.05 16.19 -7.02
N LEU A 151 0.96 16.51 -8.31
CA LEU A 151 0.58 17.85 -8.76
C LEU A 151 -0.95 17.99 -8.80
N HIS A 152 -1.49 18.82 -7.91
CA HIS A 152 -2.91 19.12 -7.82
C HIS A 152 -3.17 20.57 -8.25
N GLU A 153 -4.25 20.80 -8.98
CA GLU A 153 -4.66 22.13 -9.40
C GLU A 153 -6.04 22.46 -8.82
N PHE A 154 -6.09 23.51 -8.02
CA PHE A 154 -7.29 23.92 -7.33
C PHE A 154 -7.83 25.24 -7.89
N HIS A 155 -9.14 25.39 -7.85
CA HIS A 155 -9.83 26.64 -8.13
C HIS A 155 -11.05 26.76 -7.22
N THR A 156 -11.64 27.96 -7.19
CA THR A 156 -12.90 28.18 -6.46
C THR A 156 -14.05 28.30 -7.45
N GLU A 157 -15.13 27.59 -7.17
CA GLU A 157 -16.36 27.60 -7.98
C GLU A 157 -17.56 27.65 -7.03
N SER A 158 -18.42 28.68 -7.16
CA SER A 158 -19.63 28.80 -6.33
C SER A 158 -19.39 28.66 -4.81
N ASN A 159 -18.34 29.30 -4.29
CA ASN A 159 -17.88 29.20 -2.89
C ASN A 159 -17.46 27.79 -2.43
N LYS A 160 -17.17 26.90 -3.38
CA LYS A 160 -16.56 25.59 -3.12
C LYS A 160 -15.11 25.60 -3.60
N LEU A 161 -14.26 24.85 -2.91
CA LEU A 161 -12.94 24.51 -3.41
C LEU A 161 -13.09 23.30 -4.34
N VAL A 162 -12.56 23.40 -5.55
CA VAL A 162 -12.58 22.33 -6.54
C VAL A 162 -11.14 21.96 -6.87
N GLY A 163 -10.76 20.72 -6.56
CA GLY A 163 -9.43 20.19 -6.81
C GLY A 163 -9.44 19.20 -7.96
N ASN A 164 -8.68 19.48 -9.00
CA ASN A 164 -8.28 18.48 -9.99
C ASN A 164 -7.03 17.79 -9.44
N ILE A 165 -7.22 16.60 -8.88
CA ILE A 165 -6.16 15.83 -8.25
C ILE A 165 -5.64 14.78 -9.22
N SER A 166 -4.34 14.52 -9.19
CA SER A 166 -3.71 13.51 -10.05
C SER A 166 -2.57 12.84 -9.32
N TRP A 167 -2.43 11.53 -9.52
CA TRP A 167 -1.40 10.72 -8.89
C TRP A 167 -0.86 9.66 -9.83
N ARG A 168 0.39 9.23 -9.59
CA ARG A 168 1.02 8.15 -10.32
C ARG A 168 1.13 6.92 -9.44
N ILE A 169 0.63 5.81 -9.97
CA ILE A 169 0.75 4.49 -9.37
C ILE A 169 1.88 3.77 -10.10
N GLY A 170 2.94 3.39 -9.40
CA GLY A 170 4.03 2.62 -9.98
C GLY A 170 3.57 1.23 -10.42
N THR A 171 4.03 0.77 -11.58
CA THR A 171 3.73 -0.58 -12.09
C THR A 171 4.91 -1.53 -11.87
N PRO A 172 4.68 -2.85 -11.77
CA PRO A 172 5.75 -3.82 -11.51
C PRO A 172 6.88 -3.83 -12.55
N ASP A 173 6.61 -3.37 -13.78
CA ASP A 173 7.59 -3.23 -14.86
C ASP A 173 8.33 -1.88 -14.81
N GLY A 174 8.35 -1.19 -13.67
CA GLY A 174 9.03 0.09 -13.47
C GLY A 174 8.38 1.29 -14.14
N GLY A 175 7.18 1.12 -14.72
CA GLY A 175 6.38 2.18 -15.33
C GLY A 175 5.45 2.86 -14.32
N PHE A 176 4.46 3.61 -14.83
CA PHE A 176 3.39 4.13 -13.98
C PHE A 176 2.05 4.32 -14.70
N ILE A 177 0.96 4.24 -13.94
CA ILE A 177 -0.38 4.61 -14.36
C ILE A 177 -0.70 5.97 -13.75
N THR A 178 -1.12 6.94 -14.56
CA THR A 178 -1.63 8.23 -14.05
C THR A 178 -3.14 8.14 -13.85
N ARG A 179 -3.59 8.49 -12.65
CA ARG A 179 -5.01 8.63 -12.29
C ARG A 179 -5.31 10.07 -11.98
N SER A 180 -6.59 10.43 -12.10
CA SER A 180 -7.08 11.75 -11.75
C SER A 180 -8.53 11.72 -11.36
N THR A 181 -8.93 12.60 -10.45
CA THR A 181 -10.34 12.82 -10.12
C THR A 181 -10.58 14.28 -9.77
N VAL A 182 -11.86 14.64 -9.64
CA VAL A 182 -12.27 15.97 -9.20
C VAL A 182 -12.91 15.85 -7.83
N GLN A 183 -12.31 16.52 -6.85
CA GLN A 183 -12.89 16.64 -5.52
C GLN A 183 -13.46 18.03 -5.30
N ARG A 184 -14.56 18.11 -4.53
CA ARG A 184 -15.28 19.35 -4.26
C ARG A 184 -15.49 19.50 -2.77
N PHE A 185 -14.92 20.54 -2.19
CA PHE A 185 -15.02 20.81 -0.76
C PHE A 185 -15.85 22.05 -0.47
N VAL A 186 -16.66 21.97 0.58
CA VAL A 186 -17.42 23.08 1.15
C VAL A 186 -16.74 23.52 2.44
N GLN A 187 -16.41 24.80 2.57
CA GLN A 187 -15.82 25.34 3.78
C GLN A 187 -16.86 25.47 4.90
N ASP A 188 -16.50 25.08 6.13
CA ASP A 188 -17.36 25.29 7.30
C ASP A 188 -17.55 26.80 7.57
N PRO A 189 -18.78 27.28 7.74
CA PRO A 189 -19.04 28.71 7.91
C PRO A 189 -18.58 29.27 9.26
N ASN A 190 -18.44 28.44 10.29
CA ASN A 190 -18.07 28.83 11.65
C ASN A 190 -16.59 28.54 11.96
N HIS A 191 -16.00 27.56 11.26
CA HIS A 191 -14.62 27.11 11.42
C HIS A 191 -13.92 27.09 10.05
N PRO A 192 -13.45 28.24 9.53
CA PRO A 192 -12.92 28.32 8.16
C PRO A 192 -11.77 27.36 7.83
N GLY A 193 -11.05 26.86 8.83
CA GLY A 193 -10.02 25.83 8.63
C GLY A 193 -10.58 24.41 8.44
N ILE A 194 -11.89 24.20 8.34
CA ILE A 194 -12.50 22.88 8.09
C ILE A 194 -13.17 22.88 6.72
N LEU A 195 -12.87 21.89 5.90
CA LEU A 195 -13.45 21.70 4.57
C LEU A 195 -14.07 20.31 4.44
N TYR A 196 -15.31 20.24 3.96
CA TYR A 196 -16.08 19.00 3.83
C TYR A 196 -16.22 18.58 2.38
N ASN A 197 -15.77 17.38 2.01
CA ASN A 197 -16.11 16.72 0.76
C ASN A 197 -17.06 15.56 1.06
N HIS A 198 -18.36 15.80 0.91
CA HIS A 198 -19.42 14.82 1.15
C HIS A 198 -20.22 14.56 -0.14
N ASP A 199 -21.13 13.59 -0.07
CA ASP A 199 -22.12 13.26 -1.11
C ASP A 199 -21.49 12.80 -2.44
N ASN A 200 -20.36 12.11 -2.37
CA ASN A 200 -19.73 11.51 -3.54
C ASN A 200 -20.49 10.24 -3.97
N GLU A 201 -20.69 10.05 -5.27
CA GLU A 201 -21.53 8.98 -5.82
C GLU A 201 -20.89 7.59 -5.70
N TYR A 202 -19.63 7.46 -6.10
CA TYR A 202 -18.91 6.19 -6.00
C TYR A 202 -18.50 5.92 -4.55
N LEU A 203 -18.85 4.73 -4.03
CA LEU A 203 -18.57 4.24 -2.67
C LEU A 203 -19.08 5.13 -1.51
N HIS A 204 -19.92 6.13 -1.80
CA HIS A 204 -20.49 7.06 -0.82
C HIS A 204 -19.46 7.68 0.12
N TYR A 205 -18.25 7.96 -0.39
CA TYR A 205 -17.16 8.41 0.46
C TYR A 205 -17.34 9.84 0.95
N GLN A 206 -16.75 10.10 2.12
CA GLN A 206 -16.66 11.41 2.76
C GLN A 206 -15.22 11.67 3.13
N ASP A 207 -14.73 12.88 2.88
CA ASP A 207 -13.38 13.30 3.22
C ASP A 207 -13.40 14.69 3.86
N ASP A 208 -13.05 14.76 5.13
CA ASP A 208 -13.04 15.98 5.94
C ASP A 208 -11.62 16.45 6.12
N TRP A 209 -11.33 17.68 5.68
CA TRP A 209 -10.03 18.31 5.83
C TRP A 209 -10.04 19.30 6.99
N TYR A 210 -9.00 19.23 7.80
CA TYR A 210 -8.72 20.07 8.95
C TYR A 210 -7.36 20.73 8.72
N ILE A 211 -7.36 22.03 8.45
CA ILE A 211 -6.14 22.79 8.19
C ILE A 211 -5.44 23.07 9.52
N LEU A 212 -4.36 22.33 9.80
CA LEU A 212 -3.61 22.44 11.06
C LEU A 212 -2.69 23.65 11.08
N SER A 213 -2.09 23.96 9.94
CA SER A 213 -1.21 25.11 9.78
C SER A 213 -1.18 25.58 8.34
N SER A 214 -1.01 26.88 8.13
CA SER A 214 -0.85 27.44 6.79
C SER A 214 -0.09 28.76 6.85
N LYS A 215 0.70 29.02 5.81
CA LYS A 215 1.34 30.32 5.58
C LYS A 215 1.28 30.64 4.10
N ILE A 216 0.64 31.76 3.77
CA ILE A 216 0.39 32.23 2.41
C ILE A 216 0.93 33.66 2.29
N GLU A 217 2.11 33.80 1.69
CA GLU A 217 2.79 35.08 1.48
C GLU A 217 3.02 35.37 -0.02
N ASN A 218 2.46 34.54 -0.90
CA ASN A 218 2.72 34.49 -2.34
C ASN A 218 4.20 34.24 -2.65
N LYS A 219 4.82 33.31 -1.91
CA LYS A 219 6.22 32.90 -2.06
C LYS A 219 6.33 31.41 -2.38
N PRO A 220 7.49 30.94 -2.88
CA PRO A 220 7.72 29.51 -3.14
C PRO A 220 7.55 28.61 -1.91
N ASP A 221 7.77 29.18 -0.71
CA ASP A 221 7.70 28.48 0.57
C ASP A 221 6.28 28.43 1.16
N ASP A 222 5.29 29.00 0.46
CA ASP A 222 3.89 28.93 0.89
C ASP A 222 3.44 27.47 1.04
N TYR A 223 2.69 27.21 2.11
CA TYR A 223 2.24 25.86 2.45
C TYR A 223 0.86 25.84 3.12
N ILE A 224 0.22 24.69 2.99
CA ILE A 224 -1.02 24.33 3.69
C ILE A 224 -0.86 22.91 4.22
N PHE A 225 -0.94 22.75 5.54
CA PHE A 225 -0.85 21.46 6.20
C PHE A 225 -2.26 20.97 6.53
N VAL A 226 -2.68 19.93 5.83
CA VAL A 226 -3.99 19.31 5.94
C VAL A 226 -3.88 18.03 6.76
N TYR A 227 -4.68 17.93 7.81
CA TYR A 227 -5.05 16.65 8.40
C TYR A 227 -6.39 16.23 7.82
N TYR A 228 -6.56 14.98 7.46
CA TYR A 228 -7.84 14.52 6.92
C TYR A 228 -8.33 13.25 7.60
N ARG A 229 -9.65 13.12 7.62
CA ARG A 229 -10.35 11.92 8.07
C ARG A 229 -11.51 11.67 7.13
N GLY A 230 -11.69 10.42 6.74
CA GLY A 230 -12.80 10.05 5.90
C GLY A 230 -13.38 8.69 6.23
N ARG A 231 -14.44 8.38 5.49
CA ARG A 231 -15.17 7.13 5.57
C ARG A 231 -15.86 6.84 4.25
N ASN A 232 -16.04 5.58 3.92
CA ASN A 232 -16.80 5.12 2.75
C ASN A 232 -17.47 3.78 3.08
N ASP A 233 -18.13 3.16 2.12
CA ASP A 233 -18.80 1.87 2.33
C ASP A 233 -17.85 0.72 2.74
N ALA A 234 -16.54 0.83 2.46
CA ALA A 234 -15.54 -0.20 2.77
C ALA A 234 -14.80 0.03 4.10
N TRP A 235 -14.60 1.28 4.51
CA TRP A 235 -13.80 1.63 5.69
C TRP A 235 -14.31 2.93 6.32
N ASP A 236 -14.64 2.86 7.62
CA ASP A 236 -14.92 4.01 8.47
C ASP A 236 -13.66 4.39 9.26
N GLY A 237 -13.20 5.63 9.14
CA GLY A 237 -12.04 6.12 9.90
C GLY A 237 -10.69 5.99 9.21
N TYR A 238 -10.66 5.95 7.87
CA TYR A 238 -9.40 6.22 7.18
C TYR A 238 -8.98 7.67 7.42
N GLY A 239 -7.68 7.92 7.35
CA GLY A 239 -7.15 9.26 7.56
C GLY A 239 -5.66 9.32 7.32
N GLY A 240 -5.15 10.52 7.44
CA GLY A 240 -3.76 10.84 7.16
C GLY A 240 -3.54 12.32 7.32
N ALA A 241 -2.40 12.77 6.80
CA ALA A 241 -2.04 14.18 6.84
C ALA A 241 -1.04 14.47 5.73
N VAL A 242 -1.28 15.55 5.00
CA VAL A 242 -0.49 15.93 3.82
C VAL A 242 -0.06 17.38 3.90
N VAL A 243 1.14 17.66 3.40
CA VAL A 243 1.66 19.02 3.28
C VAL A 243 1.63 19.42 1.82
N TYR A 244 0.74 20.35 1.51
CA TYR A 244 0.73 21.04 0.23
C TYR A 244 1.76 22.18 0.25
N THR A 245 2.61 22.25 -0.78
CA THR A 245 3.57 23.35 -0.98
C THR A 245 3.49 23.89 -2.41
N ARG A 246 3.82 25.16 -2.59
CA ARG A 246 3.98 25.74 -3.95
C ARG A 246 5.19 25.18 -4.67
N SER A 247 6.28 24.97 -3.95
CA SER A 247 7.46 24.24 -4.43
C SER A 247 7.17 22.73 -4.60
N ALA A 248 7.76 22.11 -5.61
CA ALA A 248 7.73 20.65 -5.81
C ALA A 248 8.60 19.88 -4.78
N VAL A 249 9.47 20.59 -4.06
CA VAL A 249 10.31 20.05 -2.98
C VAL A 249 9.93 20.76 -1.69
N LEU A 250 9.74 20.00 -0.60
CA LEU A 250 9.38 20.58 0.69
C LEU A 250 10.46 21.59 1.14
N PRO A 251 10.12 22.87 1.35
CA PRO A 251 11.04 23.85 1.89
C PRO A 251 11.47 23.50 3.31
N LEU A 252 12.78 23.51 3.59
CA LEU A 252 13.28 23.22 4.94
C LEU A 252 12.93 24.33 5.95
N SER A 253 12.67 25.55 5.47
CA SER A 253 12.29 26.72 6.26
C SER A 253 10.97 26.54 7.03
N ILE A 254 10.07 25.69 6.53
CA ILE A 254 8.74 25.48 7.12
C ILE A 254 8.68 24.27 8.06
N VAL A 255 9.70 23.39 8.05
CA VAL A 255 9.73 22.14 8.84
C VAL A 255 9.43 22.35 10.33
N PRO A 256 9.98 23.36 11.02
CA PRO A 256 9.69 23.56 12.45
C PRO A 256 8.20 23.83 12.76
N GLU A 257 7.49 24.52 11.85
CA GLU A 257 6.05 24.75 12.01
C GLU A 257 5.24 23.49 11.74
N LEU A 258 5.69 22.65 10.79
CA LEU A 258 5.07 21.36 10.48
C LEU A 258 5.22 20.37 11.63
N GLU A 259 6.41 20.30 12.25
CA GLU A 259 6.65 19.50 13.45
C GLU A 259 5.71 19.89 14.59
N LYS A 260 5.58 21.20 14.86
CA LYS A 260 4.68 21.72 15.88
C LYS A 260 3.21 21.40 15.59
N ALA A 261 2.77 21.56 14.34
CA ALA A 261 1.41 21.26 13.93
C ALA A 261 1.10 19.77 14.02
N ALA A 262 2.00 18.89 13.58
CA ALA A 262 1.85 17.44 13.70
C ALA A 262 1.77 17.03 15.18
N GLN A 263 2.67 17.56 16.02
CA GLN A 263 2.69 17.26 17.45
C GLN A 263 1.40 17.68 18.16
N SER A 264 0.78 18.78 17.72
CA SER A 264 -0.48 19.27 18.31
C SER A 264 -1.64 18.27 18.20
N VAL A 265 -1.61 17.40 17.18
CA VAL A 265 -2.59 16.33 16.95
C VAL A 265 -2.02 14.94 17.29
N GLY A 266 -0.95 14.89 18.08
CA GLY A 266 -0.35 13.62 18.53
C GLY A 266 0.41 12.85 17.45
N ARG A 267 0.90 13.52 16.39
CA ARG A 267 1.69 12.93 15.32
C ARG A 267 3.14 13.37 15.37
N ASN A 268 4.03 12.54 14.82
CA ASN A 268 5.44 12.85 14.66
C ASN A 268 5.73 13.15 13.20
N PHE A 269 6.18 14.38 12.88
CA PHE A 269 6.48 14.75 11.49
C PHE A 269 7.63 13.95 10.88
N ASN A 270 8.48 13.30 11.70
CA ASN A 270 9.52 12.40 11.20
C ASN A 270 8.98 11.09 10.61
N GLU A 271 7.72 10.74 10.90
CA GLU A 271 7.05 9.59 10.29
C GLU A 271 6.49 9.92 8.90
N PHE A 272 6.50 11.20 8.50
CA PHE A 272 6.01 11.61 7.20
C PHE A 272 7.03 11.26 6.12
N ILE A 273 6.53 10.68 5.04
CA ILE A 273 7.32 10.31 3.87
C ILE A 273 7.36 11.50 2.93
N ARG A 274 8.55 11.76 2.36
CA ARG A 274 8.75 12.76 1.30
C ARG A 274 8.35 12.15 -0.04
N THR A 275 7.54 12.88 -0.80
CA THR A 275 7.11 12.45 -2.12
C THR A 275 8.08 12.90 -3.21
N ASN A 276 8.21 12.10 -4.26
CA ASN A 276 9.01 12.47 -5.43
C ASN A 276 8.12 13.18 -6.46
N ASN A 277 8.27 14.50 -6.56
CA ASN A 277 7.55 15.32 -7.54
C ASN A 277 8.35 15.58 -8.83
N THR A 278 9.26 14.70 -9.19
CA THR A 278 9.91 14.71 -10.52
C THR A 278 8.90 14.24 -11.56
N CYS A 279 7.98 15.13 -11.92
CA CYS A 279 6.92 14.88 -12.90
C CYS A 279 7.47 14.86 -14.33
N GLY A 280 8.05 13.73 -14.75
CA GLY A 280 8.56 13.50 -16.12
C GLY A 280 7.63 12.61 -16.97
N PRO A 281 7.87 12.48 -18.29
CA PRO A 281 7.21 11.45 -19.09
C PRO A 281 7.57 10.05 -18.59
N GLU A 282 6.79 9.05 -18.98
CA GLU A 282 7.10 7.66 -18.66
C GLU A 282 8.41 7.23 -19.36
N PRO A 283 9.35 6.58 -18.64
CA PRO A 283 10.57 6.07 -19.25
C PRO A 283 10.26 5.02 -20.34
N PRO A 284 11.05 4.94 -21.42
CA PRO A 284 10.87 3.93 -22.47
C PRO A 284 10.92 2.51 -21.90
N LEU A 285 10.09 1.60 -22.44
CA LEU A 285 9.98 0.22 -21.97
C LEU A 285 11.34 -0.51 -21.88
N VAL A 286 12.26 -0.26 -22.81
CA VAL A 286 13.60 -0.88 -22.81
C VAL A 286 14.39 -0.50 -21.55
N GLU A 287 14.43 0.80 -21.22
CA GLU A 287 15.11 1.30 -20.02
C GLU A 287 14.50 0.71 -18.75
N ARG A 288 13.16 0.56 -18.73
CA ARG A 288 12.48 -0.05 -17.59
C ARG A 288 12.81 -1.53 -17.42
N LEU A 289 12.80 -2.30 -18.51
CA LEU A 289 13.15 -3.72 -18.50
C LEU A 289 14.61 -3.92 -18.07
N GLU A 290 15.54 -3.10 -18.57
CA GLU A 290 16.94 -3.12 -18.14
C GLU A 290 17.05 -2.90 -16.63
N LYS A 291 16.35 -1.89 -16.09
CA LYS A 291 16.32 -1.62 -14.65
C LYS A 291 15.72 -2.77 -13.84
N THR A 292 14.60 -3.34 -14.28
CA THR A 292 13.96 -4.48 -13.60
C THR A 292 14.87 -5.72 -13.60
N VAL A 293 15.59 -5.97 -14.70
CA VAL A 293 16.58 -7.05 -14.76
C VAL A 293 17.72 -6.80 -13.80
N GLU A 294 18.28 -5.58 -13.76
CA GLU A 294 19.35 -5.22 -12.82
C GLU A 294 18.93 -5.37 -11.35
N GLU A 295 17.71 -4.94 -11.00
CA GLU A 295 17.14 -5.13 -9.66
C GLU A 295 16.92 -6.62 -9.33
N GLY A 296 16.47 -7.40 -10.31
CA GLY A 296 16.33 -8.85 -10.20
C GLY A 296 17.67 -9.54 -9.96
N GLU A 297 18.71 -9.17 -10.72
CA GLU A 297 20.07 -9.69 -10.54
C GLU A 297 20.63 -9.37 -9.15
N LYS A 298 20.46 -8.13 -8.67
CA LYS A 298 20.86 -7.75 -7.30
C LYS A 298 20.13 -8.56 -6.23
N THR A 299 18.84 -8.82 -6.45
CA THR A 299 18.03 -9.62 -5.52
C THR A 299 18.52 -11.06 -5.47
N ILE A 300 18.79 -11.67 -6.63
CA ILE A 300 19.35 -13.02 -6.72
C ILE A 300 20.71 -13.08 -6.03
N ILE A 301 21.59 -12.10 -6.25
CA ILE A 301 22.90 -12.05 -5.57
C ILE A 301 22.72 -12.05 -4.05
N ARG A 302 21.86 -11.18 -3.52
CA ARG A 302 21.59 -11.11 -2.08
C ARG A 302 21.02 -12.42 -1.54
N GLU A 303 20.06 -13.02 -2.23
CA GLU A 303 19.48 -14.30 -1.82
C GLU A 303 20.51 -15.44 -1.83
N VAL A 304 21.41 -15.45 -2.82
CA VAL A 304 22.52 -16.40 -2.87
C VAL A 304 23.50 -16.17 -1.71
N GLU A 305 23.87 -14.92 -1.41
CA GLU A 305 24.72 -14.59 -0.26
C GLU A 305 24.09 -15.05 1.07
N GLU A 306 22.80 -14.82 1.28
CA GLU A 306 22.06 -15.27 2.48
C GLU A 306 22.02 -16.81 2.57
N ILE A 307 21.86 -17.51 1.45
CA ILE A 307 21.91 -18.98 1.39
C ILE A 307 23.32 -19.47 1.71
N GLU A 308 24.36 -18.90 1.11
CA GLU A 308 25.75 -19.27 1.35
C GLU A 308 26.14 -19.07 2.83
N GLU A 309 25.78 -17.94 3.43
CA GLU A 309 25.97 -17.70 4.86
C GLU A 309 25.21 -18.71 5.74
N GLY A 310 23.98 -19.06 5.34
CA GLY A 310 23.16 -20.05 6.02
C GLY A 310 23.70 -21.48 5.93
N GLU A 311 24.28 -21.86 4.78
CA GLU A 311 24.94 -23.15 4.59
C GLU A 311 26.26 -23.22 5.37
N LEU A 312 27.09 -22.17 5.32
CA LEU A 312 28.32 -22.09 6.11
C LEU A 312 28.09 -22.27 7.61
N ARG A 313 27.09 -21.57 8.18
CA ARG A 313 26.72 -21.75 9.60
C ARG A 313 26.27 -23.18 9.92
N ARG A 314 25.58 -23.83 8.97
CA ARG A 314 25.11 -25.20 9.15
C ARG A 314 26.28 -26.18 9.13
N ASP A 315 27.24 -25.98 8.23
CA ASP A 315 28.45 -26.79 8.13
C ASP A 315 29.35 -26.62 9.36
N GLU A 316 29.49 -25.40 9.90
CA GLU A 316 30.15 -25.13 11.18
C GLU A 316 29.47 -25.90 12.33
N GLU A 317 28.14 -25.87 12.42
CA GLU A 317 27.40 -26.61 13.45
C GLU A 317 27.54 -28.14 13.31
N TYR A 318 27.52 -28.67 12.08
CA TYR A 318 27.73 -30.10 11.84
C TYR A 318 29.14 -30.52 12.22
N PHE A 319 30.15 -29.74 11.82
CA PHE A 319 31.54 -30.00 12.17
C PHE A 319 31.73 -30.05 13.70
N LEU A 320 31.18 -29.08 14.43
CA LEU A 320 31.27 -29.05 15.89
C LEU A 320 30.55 -30.21 16.57
N LYS A 321 29.47 -30.75 15.98
CA LYS A 321 28.73 -31.92 16.51
C LYS A 321 29.44 -33.24 16.28
N GLU A 322 30.30 -33.35 15.25
CA GLU A 322 31.04 -34.58 14.95
C GLU A 322 32.32 -34.74 15.80
N LEU A 323 32.78 -33.69 16.47
CA LEU A 323 33.95 -33.73 17.33
C LEU A 323 33.67 -34.49 18.64
N SER A 324 34.62 -35.34 19.05
CA SER A 324 34.57 -35.99 20.36
C SER A 324 34.87 -34.99 21.49
N LYS A 325 34.50 -35.36 22.73
CA LYS A 325 34.71 -34.51 23.91
C LYS A 325 36.19 -34.14 24.13
N GLU A 326 37.10 -35.09 23.86
CA GLU A 326 38.55 -34.89 23.98
C GLU A 326 39.07 -33.91 22.92
N GLU A 327 38.52 -33.92 21.70
CA GLU A 327 38.89 -33.00 20.62
C GLU A 327 38.37 -31.58 20.89
N MET A 328 37.15 -31.43 21.43
CA MET A 328 36.61 -30.13 21.83
C MET A 328 37.41 -29.49 22.97
N ASP A 329 37.82 -30.27 23.97
CA ASP A 329 38.62 -29.78 25.09
C ASP A 329 40.01 -29.30 24.62
N LEU A 330 40.62 -30.00 23.67
CA LEU A 330 41.90 -29.62 23.05
C LEU A 330 41.80 -28.31 22.24
N LEU A 331 40.72 -28.12 21.49
CA LEU A 331 40.46 -26.88 20.74
C LEU A 331 40.25 -25.68 21.68
N SER A 332 39.55 -25.90 22.79
CA SER A 332 39.35 -24.89 23.83
C SER A 332 40.66 -24.48 24.53
N GLU A 333 41.57 -25.43 24.79
CA GLU A 333 42.90 -25.13 25.36
C GLU A 333 43.78 -24.33 24.39
N LEU A 334 43.67 -24.61 23.09
CA LEU A 334 44.38 -23.90 22.03
C LEU A 334 43.77 -22.54 21.66
N LYS A 335 42.58 -22.21 22.21
CA LYS A 335 41.80 -20.99 21.92
C LYS A 335 41.55 -20.74 20.43
N MET A 336 41.36 -21.81 19.66
CA MET A 336 41.13 -21.71 18.22
C MET A 336 39.64 -21.61 17.90
N GLU A 337 39.27 -20.73 16.98
CA GLU A 337 37.91 -20.64 16.44
C GLU A 337 37.69 -21.69 15.33
N ALA A 338 36.44 -22.10 15.11
CA ALA A 338 36.08 -23.15 14.14
C ALA A 338 36.67 -22.89 12.73
N ASN A 339 36.67 -21.62 12.33
CA ASN A 339 37.12 -21.11 11.04
C ASN A 339 38.66 -21.20 10.88
N GLU A 340 39.41 -21.20 11.98
CA GLU A 340 40.88 -21.38 11.99
C GLU A 340 41.26 -22.87 11.91
N VAL A 341 40.46 -23.74 12.54
CA VAL A 341 40.61 -25.20 12.49
C VAL A 341 40.30 -25.72 11.08
N GLU A 342 39.24 -25.23 10.45
CA GLU A 342 38.89 -25.56 9.06
C GLU A 342 39.99 -25.15 8.07
N LYS A 343 40.62 -23.98 8.24
CA LYS A 343 41.78 -23.58 7.40
C LYS A 343 43.01 -24.47 7.57
N LEU A 344 43.22 -25.02 8.77
CA LEU A 344 44.35 -25.89 9.09
C LEU A 344 44.14 -27.34 8.63
N PHE A 345 42.91 -27.86 8.72
CA PHE A 345 42.60 -29.27 8.49
C PHE A 345 41.65 -29.55 7.30
N GLY A 346 41.00 -28.53 6.73
CA GLY A 346 40.00 -28.65 5.66
C GLY A 346 40.53 -29.19 4.34
N ARG A 347 41.85 -29.22 4.13
CA ARG A 347 42.48 -29.92 2.98
C ARG A 347 42.90 -31.37 3.27
N ALA A 348 42.78 -31.82 4.51
CA ALA A 348 43.27 -33.12 4.97
C ALA A 348 42.16 -34.15 5.25
N LEU A 349 40.89 -33.76 5.24
CA LEU A 349 39.77 -34.69 5.40
C LEU A 349 39.32 -35.22 4.03
N PRO A 350 39.45 -36.54 3.75
CA PRO A 350 38.96 -37.09 2.50
C PRO A 350 37.44 -37.03 2.48
N LEU A 351 36.90 -36.36 1.46
CA LEU A 351 35.52 -36.47 0.99
C LEU A 351 35.09 -37.94 1.01
N ARG A 352 34.30 -38.33 2.02
CA ARG A 352 33.60 -39.61 2.05
C ARG A 352 32.25 -39.46 2.76
N LYS A 353 31.26 -39.00 1.99
CA LYS A 353 30.12 -39.82 1.53
C LYS A 353 29.16 -38.96 0.73
N LEU A 354 29.38 -38.91 -0.59
CA LEU A 354 28.25 -38.86 -1.52
C LEU A 354 27.51 -40.19 -1.41
N ARG A 355 26.34 -40.17 -0.78
CA ARG A 355 25.23 -41.05 -1.14
C ARG A 355 23.90 -40.41 -0.83
#